data_AF-A0A7V3X4V1-F1
#
_entry.id   AF-A0A7V3X4V1-F1
#
_cell.length_a   1.000
_cell.length_b   1.000
_cell.length_c   1.000
_cell.angle_alpha   90.00
_cell.angle_beta   90.00
_cell.angle_gamma   90.00
#
_symmetry.space_group_name_H-M   'P 1'
#
loop_
_entity.id
_entity.type
_entity.pdbx_description
1 polymer ?
#
loop_
_entity_poly.entity_id
_entity_poly.type
_entity_poly.pdbx_seq_one_letter_code
_entity_poly.pdbx_strand_id
1 'polypeptide(L)' 'RPRPLKGRCGACAYKDVCGGNTRIRALQLTGDPWAEDPACYLGAKEIGVAGADADRVTVTTFRGKSHDPAHDFSQ' A
#
# COMPACT_ATOMS: atom_id res chain seq x y z
N ARG A 1 -6.36 17.39 4.27
CA ARG A 1 -6.85 16.75 3.01
C ARG A 1 -6.56 15.25 3.11
N PRO A 2 -7.53 14.36 2.82
CA PRO A 2 -7.31 12.91 2.85
C PRO A 2 -6.18 12.51 1.88
N ARG A 3 -5.36 11.52 2.24
CA ARG A 3 -4.31 11.00 1.35
C ARG A 3 -4.95 10.29 0.15
N PRO A 4 -4.46 10.47 -1.08
CA PRO A 4 -5.02 9.84 -2.28
C PRO A 4 -4.60 8.37 -2.39
N LEU A 5 -5.04 7.52 -1.46
CA LEU A 5 -4.66 6.11 -1.41
C LEU A 5 -5.27 5.31 -2.57
N LYS A 6 -4.48 4.42 -3.17
CA LYS A 6 -4.88 3.50 -4.24
C LYS A 6 -5.12 2.08 -3.67
N GLY A 7 -5.54 1.15 -4.54
CA GLY A 7 -5.75 -0.26 -4.20
C GLY A 7 -6.71 -0.46 -3.03
N ARG A 8 -6.46 -1.49 -2.21
CA ARG A 8 -7.30 -1.81 -1.04
C ARG A 8 -7.38 -0.66 -0.04
N CYS A 9 -6.32 0.14 0.09
CA CYS A 9 -6.28 1.26 1.03
C CYS A 9 -7.20 2.42 0.60
N GLY A 10 -7.48 2.58 -0.70
CA GLY A 10 -8.43 3.57 -1.22
C GLY A 10 -9.89 3.25 -0.85
N ALA A 11 -10.23 1.96 -0.78
CA ALA A 11 -11.57 1.47 -0.45
C ALA A 11 -11.74 1.01 1.02
N CYS A 12 -10.65 0.96 1.80
CA CYS A 12 -10.65 0.48 3.18
C CYS A 12 -11.53 1.33 4.11
N ALA A 13 -12.36 0.68 4.92
CA ALA A 13 -13.21 1.33 5.93
C ALA A 13 -12.42 2.09 7.01
N TYR A 14 -11.17 1.71 7.27
CA TYR A 14 -10.30 2.32 8.29
C TYR A 14 -9.31 3.34 7.73
N LYS A 15 -9.43 3.72 6.45
CA LYS A 15 -8.45 4.63 5.81
C LYS A 15 -8.35 5.98 6.50
N ASP A 16 -9.42 6.47 7.12
CA ASP A 16 -9.39 7.76 7.84
C ASP A 16 -8.72 7.65 9.23
N VAL A 17 -8.56 6.44 9.75
CA VAL A 17 -7.90 6.17 11.03
C VAL A 17 -6.40 6.00 10.86
N CYS A 18 -5.96 5.10 9.97
CA CYS A 18 -4.53 4.81 9.78
C CYS A 18 -3.90 5.60 8.61
N GLY A 19 -4.72 6.18 7.73
CA GLY A 19 -4.30 6.84 6.50
C GLY A 19 -3.52 5.94 5.54
N GLY A 20 -3.68 4.62 5.65
CA GLY A 20 -3.02 3.61 4.82
C GLY A 20 -1.70 3.07 5.38
N ASN A 21 -1.29 3.41 6.61
CA ASN A 21 0.00 3.01 7.24
C ASN A 21 1.24 3.79 6.68
N THR A 22 2.37 3.13 6.42
CA THR A 22 3.69 3.72 6.19
C THR A 22 3.96 3.94 4.69
N ARG A 23 4.05 5.21 4.25
CA ARG A 23 4.19 5.56 2.82
C ARG A 23 5.57 5.24 2.26
N ILE A 24 6.62 5.39 3.07
CA ILE A 24 7.98 5.05 2.62
C ILE A 24 8.12 3.56 2.30
N ARG A 25 7.35 2.69 2.98
CA ARG A 25 7.34 1.25 2.70
C ARG A 25 6.65 0.93 1.38
N ALA A 26 5.49 1.54 1.13
CA ALA A 26 4.80 1.44 -0.15
C ALA A 26 5.69 1.94 -1.30
N LEU A 27 6.32 3.11 -1.13
CA LEU A 27 7.24 3.68 -2.10
C LEU A 27 8.43 2.75 -2.40
N GLN A 28 9.09 2.23 -1.38
CA GLN A 28 10.28 1.39 -1.54
C GLN A 28 9.98 0.03 -2.17
N LEU A 29 8.76 -0.49 -2.05
CA LEU A 29 8.38 -1.78 -2.64
C LEU A 29 7.73 -1.65 -4.02
N THR A 30 6.98 -0.57 -4.27
CA THR A 30 6.14 -0.46 -5.48
C THR A 30 6.56 0.69 -6.40
N GLY A 31 7.36 1.63 -5.91
CA GLY A 31 7.62 2.90 -6.59
C GLY A 31 6.51 3.93 -6.36
N ASP A 32 5.36 3.56 -5.81
CA ASP A 32 4.21 4.44 -5.60
C ASP A 32 3.94 4.63 -4.09
N PRO A 33 4.07 5.85 -3.54
CA PRO A 33 3.80 6.10 -2.12
C PRO A 33 2.30 5.95 -1.75
N TRP A 34 1.42 5.96 -2.75
CA TRP A 34 -0.03 5.85 -2.61
C TRP A 34 -0.55 4.43 -2.78
N ALA A 35 0.30 3.48 -3.18
CA ALA A 35 -0.01 2.06 -3.15
C ALA A 35 -0.27 1.58 -1.71
N GLU A 36 -0.80 0.37 -1.61
CA GLU A 36 -1.02 -0.26 -0.31
C GLU A 36 0.29 -0.54 0.43
N ASP A 37 0.18 -0.64 1.75
CA ASP A 37 1.29 -1.02 2.62
C ASP A 37 1.18 -2.51 3.00
N PRO A 38 2.13 -3.38 2.61
CA PRO A 38 2.02 -4.81 2.85
C PRO A 38 2.11 -5.22 4.33
N ALA A 39 2.48 -4.31 5.24
CA ALA A 39 2.43 -4.61 6.68
C ALA A 39 1.01 -4.53 7.27
N CYS A 40 0.00 -4.19 6.47
CA CYS A 40 -1.39 -4.32 6.92
C CYS A 40 -1.72 -5.79 7.18
N TYR A 41 -1.99 -6.13 8.44
CA TYR A 41 -2.33 -7.48 8.86
C TYR A 41 -3.81 -7.83 8.70
N LEU A 42 -4.68 -6.81 8.52
CA LEU A 42 -6.11 -7.01 8.31
C LEU A 42 -6.36 -7.66 6.94
N GLY A 43 -7.32 -8.57 6.85
CA GLY A 43 -7.80 -9.15 5.61
C GLY A 43 -8.88 -8.31 4.92
N ALA A 44 -9.23 -8.69 3.69
CA ALA A 44 -10.27 -8.10 2.85
C ALA A 44 -11.62 -7.95 3.56
N LYS A 45 -12.04 -8.98 4.30
CA LYS A 45 -13.30 -8.99 5.07
C LYS A 45 -13.28 -7.93 6.18
N GLU A 46 -12.17 -7.82 6.91
CA GLU A 46 -12.04 -6.88 8.03
C GLU A 46 -12.05 -5.44 7.55
N ILE A 47 -11.41 -5.15 6.41
CA ILE A 47 -11.38 -3.79 5.85
C ILE A 47 -12.63 -3.43 5.00
N GLY A 48 -13.55 -4.38 4.81
CA GLY A 48 -14.77 -4.18 4.03
C GLY A 48 -14.58 -4.15 2.51
N VAL A 49 -13.49 -4.72 1.98
CA VAL A 49 -13.18 -4.72 0.54
C VAL A 49 -13.08 -6.15 0.02
N ALA A 50 -14.19 -6.70 -0.49
CA ALA A 50 -14.24 -8.07 -0.99
C ALA A 50 -13.23 -8.31 -2.12
N GLY A 51 -12.53 -9.45 -2.09
CA GLY A 51 -11.56 -9.83 -3.11
C GLY A 51 -10.21 -9.11 -3.04
N ALA A 52 -10.04 -8.10 -2.18
CA ALA A 52 -8.83 -7.27 -2.14
C ALA A 52 -7.55 -7.96 -1.64
N ASP A 53 -7.63 -9.21 -1.15
CA ASP A 53 -6.44 -9.99 -0.79
C ASP A 53 -5.80 -10.69 -2.00
N ALA A 54 -6.46 -10.77 -3.16
CA ALA A 54 -5.90 -11.40 -4.36
C ALA A 54 -4.75 -10.58 -4.96
N ASP A 55 -4.83 -9.25 -4.86
CA ASP A 55 -3.90 -8.31 -5.49
C ASP A 55 -2.93 -7.67 -4.48
N ARG A 56 -2.54 -8.42 -3.43
CA ARG A 56 -1.60 -7.90 -2.42
C ARG A 56 -0.22 -7.60 -3.02
N VAL A 57 0.37 -6.48 -2.63
CA VAL A 57 1.75 -6.10 -2.91
C VAL A 57 2.67 -7.24 -2.46
N THR A 58 3.42 -7.76 -3.43
CA THR A 58 4.41 -8.81 -3.18
C THR A 58 5.60 -8.23 -2.44
N VAL A 59 5.96 -8.84 -1.31
CA VAL A 59 7.16 -8.47 -0.56
C VAL A 59 8.37 -9.22 -1.13
N THR A 60 9.43 -8.48 -1.45
CA THR A 60 10.70 -9.04 -1.90
C THR A 60 11.78 -8.83 -0.84
N THR A 61 12.80 -9.70 -0.82
CA THR A 61 13.98 -9.48 0.02
C THR A 61 14.76 -8.25 -0.44
N PHE A 62 15.39 -7.54 0.51
CA PHE A 62 16.24 -6.40 0.18
C PHE A 62 17.50 -6.86 -0.56
N ARG A 63 17.76 -6.27 -1.73
CA ARG A 63 18.92 -6.58 -2.58
C ARG A 63 19.86 -5.40 -2.80
N GLY A 64 19.66 -4.30 -2.07
CA GLY A 64 20.41 -3.06 -2.25
C GLY A 64 19.63 -2.01 -3.04
N LYS A 65 19.98 -0.74 -2.80
CA LYS A 65 19.27 0.45 -3.32
C LYS A 65 19.19 0.51 -4.85
N SER A 66 20.16 -0.07 -5.56
CA SER A 66 20.15 -0.13 -7.03
C SER A 66 19.00 -0.96 -7.60
N HIS A 67 18.34 -1.79 -6.77
CA HIS A 67 17.19 -2.60 -7.16
C HIS A 67 15.85 -1.99 -6.73
N ASP A 68 15.85 -0.81 -6.11
CA ASP A 68 14.62 -0.13 -5.74
C ASP A 68 13.83 0.28 -7.00
N PRO A 69 12.50 0.20 -6.96
CA PRO A 69 11.65 0.65 -8.08
C PRO A 69 11.84 2.16 -8.31
N ALA A 70 11.64 2.60 -9.55
CA ALA A 70 11.59 4.02 -9.86
C ALA A 70 10.43 4.67 -9.09
N HIS A 71 10.70 5.78 -8.42
CA HIS A 71 9.71 6.49 -7.64
C HIS A 71 8.76 7.30 -8.54
N ASP A 72 7.46 7.05 -8.40
CA ASP A 72 6.37 7.81 -9.00
C ASP A 72 5.56 8.49 -7.88
N PHE A 73 5.48 9.82 -7.93
CA PHE A 73 4.72 10.62 -6.96
C PHE A 73 3.37 11.10 -7.50
N SER A 74 2.95 10.60 -8.67
CA SER A 74 1.67 10.94 -9.30
C SER A 74 0.48 10.58 -8.39
N GLN A 75 -0.47 11.52 -8.28
CA GLN A 75 -1.72 11.36 -7.52
C GLN A 75 -2.84 10.88 -8.41
#